data_AF-A0AAU4R7Z3-F1
#
_entry.id   AF-A0AAU4R7Z3-F1
#
_cell.length_a   1.000
_cell.length_b   1.000
_cell.length_c   1.000
_cell.angle_alpha   90.00
_cell.angle_beta   90.00
_cell.angle_gamma   90.00
#
_symmetry.space_group_name_H-M   'P 1'
#
loop_
_entity.id
_entity.type
_entity.pdbx_description
1 polymer ?
#
loop_
_entity_poly.entity_id
_entity_poly.type
_entity_poly.pdbx_seq_one_letter_code
_entity_poly.pdbx_strand_id
1 'polypeptide(L)'
;MSDGQAADALYRQAIERLGNAEVRTELARVQLLYGEWLRRENRRADARAHLAAAHEMLNQVGAEAFAGRARRELQATGAKVRKRTAPTHGALTP
;
A
#
# COMPACT_ATOMS: atom_id res chain seq x y z
N MET A 1 3.31 -20.04 -4.39
CA MET A 1 4.07 -18.79 -4.63
C MET A 1 3.68 -18.09 -5.94
N SER A 2 3.01 -18.75 -6.89
CA SER A 2 2.57 -18.13 -8.17
C SER A 2 1.43 -17.12 -8.00
N ASP A 3 0.47 -17.41 -7.12
CA ASP A 3 -0.79 -16.65 -7.00
C ASP A 3 -0.58 -15.19 -6.60
N GLY A 4 0.42 -14.90 -5.76
CA GLY A 4 0.75 -13.53 -5.36
C GLY A 4 1.35 -12.71 -6.51
N GLN A 5 2.17 -13.32 -7.35
CA GLN A 5 2.74 -12.65 -8.53
C GLN A 5 1.68 -12.42 -9.61
N ALA A 6 0.78 -13.39 -9.81
CA ALA A 6 -0.36 -13.24 -10.70
C ALA A 6 -1.31 -12.13 -10.21
N ALA A 7 -1.60 -12.08 -8.90
CA ALA A 7 -2.41 -11.01 -8.31
C ALA A 7 -1.77 -9.63 -8.49
N ASP A 8 -0.46 -9.49 -8.22
CA ASP A 8 0.29 -8.25 -8.43
C ASP A 8 0.18 -7.75 -9.87
N ALA A 9 0.38 -8.64 -10.85
CA ALA A 9 0.28 -8.32 -12.26
C ALA A 9 -1.13 -7.86 -12.65
N LEU A 10 -2.16 -8.56 -12.17
CA LEU A 10 -3.57 -8.21 -12.45
C LEU A 10 -3.95 -6.84 -11.85
N TYR A 11 -3.51 -6.54 -10.62
CA TYR A 11 -3.76 -5.22 -10.03
C TYR A 11 -3.07 -4.10 -10.81
N ARG A 12 -1.81 -4.28 -11.19
CA ARG A 12 -1.07 -3.30 -11.99
C ARG A 12 -1.71 -3.06 -13.34
N GLN A 13 -2.13 -4.13 -14.02
CA GLN A 13 -2.83 -4.05 -15.29
C GLN A 13 -4.18 -3.33 -15.16
N ALA A 14 -4.93 -3.60 -14.09
CA ALA A 14 -6.20 -2.91 -13.83
C ALA A 14 -5.98 -1.41 -13.58
N ILE A 15 -4.96 -1.04 -12.80
CA ILE A 15 -4.60 0.37 -12.54
C ILE A 15 -4.24 1.09 -13.84
N GLU A 16 -3.42 0.47 -14.69
CA GLU A 16 -3.02 1.05 -15.98
C GLU A 16 -4.23 1.28 -16.89
N ARG A 17 -5.08 0.25 -17.07
CA ARG A 17 -6.26 0.33 -17.94
C ARG A 17 -7.28 1.36 -17.45
N LEU A 18 -7.52 1.41 -16.14
CA LEU A 18 -8.47 2.37 -15.56
C LEU A 18 -7.94 3.80 -15.54
N GLY A 19 -6.62 3.96 -15.39
CA GLY A 19 -5.95 5.25 -15.55
C GLY A 19 -6.09 5.80 -16.98
N ASN A 20 -5.87 4.95 -17.98
CA ASN A 20 -6.00 5.33 -19.38
C ASN A 20 -7.44 5.63 -19.81
N ALA A 21 -8.43 5.01 -19.16
CA ALA A 21 -9.84 5.22 -19.45
C ALA A 21 -10.49 6.36 -18.64
N GLU A 22 -9.72 7.08 -17.81
CA GLU A 22 -10.18 8.17 -16.92
C GLU A 22 -11.32 7.78 -15.95
N VAL A 23 -11.47 6.49 -15.64
CA VAL A 23 -12.51 5.98 -14.72
C VAL A 23 -12.04 6.15 -13.28
N ARG A 24 -12.03 7.40 -12.81
CA ARG A 24 -11.40 7.83 -11.53
C ARG A 24 -11.91 7.05 -10.32
N THR A 25 -13.21 6.80 -10.21
CA THR A 25 -13.79 6.08 -9.07
C THR A 25 -13.30 4.63 -9.01
N GLU A 26 -13.32 3.89 -10.11
CA GLU A 26 -12.87 2.49 -10.14
C GLU A 26 -11.36 2.40 -10.00
N LEU A 27 -10.59 3.33 -10.60
CA LEU A 27 -9.16 3.46 -10.36
C LEU A 27 -8.87 3.59 -8.87
N ALA A 28 -9.57 4.48 -8.17
CA ALA A 28 -9.36 4.72 -6.75
C ALA A 28 -9.73 3.48 -5.90
N ARG A 29 -10.77 2.74 -6.27
CA ARG A 29 -11.15 1.48 -5.60
C ARG A 29 -10.10 0.38 -5.81
N VAL A 30 -9.57 0.23 -7.03
CA VAL A 30 -8.51 -0.75 -7.31
C VAL A 30 -7.23 -0.39 -6.57
N GLN A 31 -6.85 0.89 -6.54
CA GLN A 31 -5.70 1.40 -5.78
C GLN A 31 -5.84 1.08 -4.27
N LEU A 32 -7.03 1.24 -3.70
CA LEU A 32 -7.32 0.85 -2.31
C LEU A 32 -7.10 -0.65 -2.09
N LEU A 33 -7.72 -1.50 -2.91
CA LEU A 33 -7.64 -2.96 -2.77
C LEU A 33 -6.22 -3.48 -2.95
N TYR A 34 -5.49 -2.94 -3.93
CA TYR A 34 -4.10 -3.31 -4.17
C TYR A 34 -3.20 -2.87 -3.01
N GLY A 35 -3.40 -1.66 -2.48
CA GLY A 35 -2.70 -1.19 -1.29
C GLY A 35 -2.93 -2.07 -0.06
N GLU A 36 -4.16 -2.54 0.16
CA GLU A 36 -4.47 -3.50 1.23
C GLU A 36 -3.80 -4.86 1.02
N TRP A 37 -3.82 -5.36 -0.20
CA TRP A 37 -3.16 -6.62 -0.55
C TRP A 37 -1.65 -6.52 -0.33
N LEU A 38 -1.01 -5.46 -0.81
CA LEU A 38 0.42 -5.18 -0.59
C LEU A 38 0.78 -5.11 0.89
N ARG A 39 -0.10 -4.54 1.73
CA ARG A 39 0.09 -4.53 3.19
C ARG A 39 0.14 -5.95 3.76
N ARG A 40 -0.75 -6.85 3.29
CA ARG A 40 -0.80 -8.26 3.70
C ARG A 40 0.43 -9.04 3.22
N GLU A 41 0.97 -8.70 2.06
CA GLU A 41 2.25 -9.21 1.51
C GLU A 41 3.49 -8.57 2.17
N ASN A 42 3.32 -7.79 3.25
CA ASN A 42 4.39 -7.07 3.96
C ASN A 42 5.17 -6.05 3.09
N ARG A 43 4.64 -5.65 1.93
CA ARG A 43 5.17 -4.62 1.01
C ARG A 43 4.66 -3.23 1.38
N ARG A 44 4.97 -2.79 2.60
CA ARG A 44 4.37 -1.59 3.23
C ARG A 44 4.71 -0.27 2.52
N ALA A 45 5.88 -0.17 1.91
CA ALA A 45 6.29 1.02 1.17
C ALA A 45 5.40 1.21 -0.07
N ASP A 46 5.27 0.16 -0.88
CA ASP A 46 4.40 0.13 -2.05
C ASP A 46 2.93 0.37 -1.64
N ALA A 47 2.47 -0.33 -0.59
CA ALA A 47 1.11 -0.18 -0.06
C ALA A 47 0.78 1.28 0.24
N ARG A 48 1.71 2.02 0.86
CA ARG A 48 1.47 3.42 1.23
C ARG A 48 1.22 4.32 0.02
N ALA A 49 1.95 4.11 -1.09
CA ALA A 49 1.77 4.90 -2.30
C ALA A 49 0.36 4.69 -2.88
N HIS A 50 -0.07 3.43 -3.02
CA HIS A 50 -1.39 3.09 -3.56
C HIS A 50 -2.54 3.53 -2.63
N LEU A 51 -2.40 3.35 -1.33
CA LEU A 51 -3.41 3.78 -0.35
C LEU A 51 -3.53 5.31 -0.25
N ALA A 52 -2.42 6.05 -0.42
CA ALA A 52 -2.44 7.52 -0.42
C ALA A 52 -3.17 8.07 -1.66
N ALA A 53 -2.83 7.54 -2.84
CA ALA A 53 -3.50 7.89 -4.09
C ALA A 53 -5.00 7.56 -4.04
N ALA A 54 -5.36 6.38 -3.52
CA ALA A 54 -6.76 6.00 -3.31
C ALA A 54 -7.47 6.98 -2.37
N HIS A 55 -6.88 7.29 -1.21
CA HIS A 55 -7.47 8.21 -0.25
C HIS A 55 -7.75 9.59 -0.86
N GLU A 56 -6.79 10.15 -1.59
CA GLU A 56 -6.95 11.44 -2.25
C GLU A 56 -8.11 11.42 -3.27
N MET A 57 -8.07 10.48 -4.21
CA MET A 57 -9.10 10.37 -5.26
C MET A 57 -10.49 10.11 -4.67
N LEU A 58 -10.60 9.26 -3.64
CA LEU A 58 -11.88 8.94 -3.00
C LEU A 58 -12.45 10.14 -2.25
N ASN A 59 -11.62 10.99 -1.66
CA ASN A 59 -12.08 12.25 -1.07
C ASN A 59 -12.57 13.22 -2.16
N GLN A 60 -11.85 13.33 -3.28
CA GLN A 60 -12.23 14.22 -4.38
C GLN A 60 -13.60 13.88 -4.99
N VAL A 61 -13.96 12.59 -5.04
CA VAL A 61 -15.27 12.13 -5.56
C VAL A 61 -16.35 11.98 -4.48
N GLY A 62 -16.06 12.32 -3.22
CA GLY A 62 -17.02 12.23 -2.11
C GLY A 62 -17.34 10.80 -1.63
N ALA A 63 -16.47 9.82 -1.93
CA ALA A 63 -16.64 8.43 -1.54
C ALA A 63 -16.16 8.18 -0.09
N GLU A 64 -16.80 8.83 0.89
CA GLU A 64 -16.33 8.94 2.28
C GLU A 64 -16.09 7.60 2.98
N ALA A 65 -16.95 6.60 2.76
CA ALA A 65 -16.79 5.28 3.36
C ALA A 65 -15.48 4.59 2.91
N PHE A 66 -15.14 4.74 1.63
CA PHE A 66 -13.90 4.22 1.06
C PHE A 66 -12.70 5.07 1.48
N ALA A 67 -12.83 6.39 1.51
CA ALA A 67 -11.78 7.28 2.00
C ALA A 67 -11.43 6.97 3.46
N GLY A 68 -12.44 6.80 4.34
CA GLY A 68 -12.24 6.40 5.73
C GLY A 68 -11.54 5.05 5.86
N ARG A 69 -11.81 4.09 4.97
CA ARG A 69 -11.10 2.80 4.91
C ARG A 69 -9.65 2.98 4.47
N ALA A 70 -9.39 3.72 3.39
CA ALA A 70 -8.03 4.02 2.91
C ALA A 70 -7.18 4.68 4.01
N ARG A 71 -7.76 5.60 4.77
CA ARG A 71 -7.10 6.25 5.92
C ARG A 71 -6.71 5.25 7.02
N ARG A 72 -7.61 4.34 7.41
CA ARG A 72 -7.31 3.29 8.41
C ARG A 72 -6.17 2.39 7.93
N GLU A 73 -6.18 2.04 6.65
CA GLU A 73 -5.15 1.21 6.04
C GLU A 73 -3.79 1.91 5.97
N LEU A 74 -3.77 3.21 5.65
CA LEU A 74 -2.55 4.04 5.73
C LEU A 74 -1.95 4.04 7.13
N GLN A 75 -2.78 4.21 8.17
CA GLN A 75 -2.32 4.14 9.57
C GLN A 75 -1.76 2.75 9.91
N ALA A 76 -2.38 1.69 9.40
CA ALA A 76 -1.94 0.31 9.60
C ALA A 76 -0.60 -0.02 8.90
N THR A 77 -0.15 0.79 7.93
CA THR A 77 1.20 0.64 7.36
C THR A 77 2.33 1.02 8.33
N GLY A 78 2.00 1.57 9.52
CA GLY A 78 2.87 1.98 10.62
C GLY A 78 4.16 1.17 10.72
N ALA A 79 5.22 1.67 10.10
CA ALA A 79 6.50 0.99 10.03
C ALA A 79 7.05 0.79 11.45
N LYS A 80 7.22 -0.47 11.88
CA LYS A 80 8.12 -0.77 12.99
C LYS A 80 9.52 -0.56 12.47
N VAL A 81 10.13 0.52 12.94
CA VAL A 81 11.57 0.81 12.89
C VAL A 81 12.32 -0.50 12.99
N ARG A 82 13.07 -0.86 11.95
CA ARG A 82 14.08 -1.90 12.08
C ARG A 82 15.04 -1.36 13.13
N LYS A 83 14.97 -1.89 14.35
CA LYS A 83 16.06 -1.69 15.32
C LYS A 83 17.30 -2.17 14.60
N ARG A 84 18.16 -1.23 14.18
CA ARG A 84 19.57 -1.54 13.98
C ARG A 84 19.99 -2.15 15.30
N THR A 85 20.14 -3.47 15.31
CA THR A 85 20.99 -4.13 16.29
C THR A 85 22.32 -3.40 16.17
N ALA A 86 22.63 -2.58 17.17
CA ALA A 86 24.00 -2.17 17.38
C ALA A 86 24.82 -3.47 17.39
N PRO A 87 25.85 -3.63 16.55
CA PRO A 87 26.73 -4.77 16.71
C PRO A 87 27.38 -4.59 18.08
N THR A 88 27.03 -5.46 19.01
CA THR A 88 27.75 -5.68 20.25
C THR A 88 29.16 -6.10 19.87
N HIS A 89 30.06 -5.13 19.71
CA HIS A 89 31.49 -5.42 19.81
C HIS A 89 31.79 -5.54 21.29
N GLY A 90 31.60 -6.75 21.79
CA GLY A 90 32.18 -7.16 23.06
C GLY A 90 33.70 -7.24 22.93
N ALA A 91 34.35 -6.93 24.05
CA ALA A 91 35.75 -7.20 24.41
C ALA A 91 36.80 -6.41 23.59
N LEU A 92 37.76 -5.73 24.20
CA LEU A 92 38.66 -6.24 25.23
C LEU A 92 39.17 -5.10 26.15
N THR A 93 39.09 -5.33 27.46
CA THR A 93 40.01 -4.81 28.51
C THR A 93 41.36 -5.55 28.40
N PRO A 94 42.51 -5.06 28.93
CA PRO A 94 42.71 -4.24 30.15
C PRO A 94 43.21 -2.81 29.94
#